data_AF-A0A9W6XCA3-F1
#
_entry.id   AF-A0A9W6XCA3-F1
#
_cell.length_a   1.000
_cell.length_b   1.000
_cell.length_c   1.000
_cell.angle_alpha   90.00
_cell.angle_beta   90.00
_cell.angle_gamma   90.00
#
_symmetry.space_group_name_H-M   'P 1'
#
loop_
_entity.id
_entity.type
_entity.pdbx_description
1 polymer ?
#
loop_
_entity_poly.entity_id
_entity_poly.type
_entity_poly.pdbx_seq_one_letter_code
_entity_poly.pdbx_strand_id
1 'polypeptide(L)'
;MSGRELDEKVETKRQLEVNTNQDIAKLEAYFGASMEMTLKNLPTVCVHTPSPWPGPYWPTFQDSINVQWSKGEASPAEKYATAFGLDVTDFMNKVSADNGVDSKRSHKKCSSDKDCSSLTDGSACAIRAGKSSGYCIPTWFGICHAWTPASIMETEPKCPVTHNGVTFHPMDLKALISDIYDGASVPTVFTGTRFNGGADSEDEYGRHSSESYRDLNPAFLHIAATNIICKHNATFVADVTAGTEVWNQPVRGFKVYEQTAMSLEEAAQTFYGLEVYPWNAAAMSIVYVKVRMSWIYETYKDGGLVSSGQVDQFTTGAYYYYLLEMDDNGAIIGGEWVYDSDEDHPDFLWFPKAKPAANTVTKIGLSYADVSMLLEKSVACSDSASTTGSTSAGSAESSGSTLASTSSSASTGASTSGSSVSSASASTGSVGPATSSTASGIGSAATETPATQIPATETPVATTTSSGIATVVPAVTTATPSGSQVGGNQGQHDSDDGHHHHHQQHEQQQQQHEQQQQQREQQHEQQQQQHEQQQQQHEQQQQQREQQHEQQQQQHEQQQHQREQQHEQQ
;
A
#
# COMPACT_ATOMS: atom_id res chain seq x y z
N MET A 1 1.98 8.71 47.13
CA MET A 1 2.48 9.72 46.18
C MET A 1 1.42 10.79 46.10
N SER A 2 1.77 12.05 46.31
CA SER A 2 0.78 13.13 46.23
C SER A 2 0.39 13.35 44.76
N GLY A 3 -0.82 13.87 44.48
CA GLY A 3 -1.26 14.14 43.10
C GLY A 3 -0.23 14.93 42.28
N ARG A 4 0.49 15.85 42.93
CA ARG A 4 1.59 16.62 42.33
C ARG A 4 2.79 15.80 41.85
N GLU A 5 3.11 14.70 42.52
CA GLU A 5 4.23 13.81 42.12
C GLU A 5 3.84 12.85 40.99
N LEU A 6 2.53 12.59 40.83
CA LEU A 6 1.99 11.89 39.66
C LEU A 6 1.95 12.86 38.48
N ASP A 7 1.45 14.08 38.67
CA ASP A 7 1.42 15.13 37.65
C ASP A 7 2.83 15.48 37.14
N GLU A 8 3.82 15.69 38.02
CA GLU A 8 5.22 15.96 37.61
C GLU A 8 5.86 14.78 36.88
N LYS A 9 5.56 13.53 37.28
CA LYS A 9 6.09 12.33 36.62
C LYS A 9 5.43 12.04 35.28
N VAL A 10 4.17 12.45 35.11
CA VAL A 10 3.44 12.38 33.85
C VAL A 10 3.93 13.50 32.92
N GLU A 11 4.12 14.73 33.40
CA GLU A 11 4.67 15.87 32.64
C GLU A 11 6.10 15.65 32.14
N THR A 12 7.01 15.06 32.94
CA THR A 12 8.41 14.85 32.51
C THR A 12 8.61 13.69 31.54
N LYS A 13 7.60 12.83 31.33
CA LYS A 13 7.63 11.74 30.35
C LYS A 13 6.75 11.96 29.12
N ARG A 14 5.83 12.93 29.16
CA ARG A 14 4.83 13.22 28.11
C ARG A 14 5.01 14.61 27.53
N GLN A 15 6.23 14.96 27.11
CA GLN A 15 6.38 16.06 26.16
C GLN A 15 6.17 15.51 24.76
N LEU A 16 5.49 16.28 23.91
CA LEU A 16 5.53 16.27 22.45
C LEU A 16 6.64 15.35 21.95
N GLU A 17 6.29 14.22 21.32
CA GLU A 17 7.31 13.28 20.88
C GLU A 17 8.30 14.03 19.99
N VAL A 18 9.51 14.24 20.52
CA VAL A 18 10.59 15.04 19.92
C VAL A 18 10.92 14.55 18.50
N ASN A 19 10.49 13.33 18.18
CA ASN A 19 10.56 12.67 16.87
C ASN A 19 9.84 13.44 15.75
N THR A 20 8.70 14.09 16.02
CA THR A 20 7.97 14.87 14.98
C THR A 20 8.82 15.97 14.37
N ASN A 21 9.58 16.70 15.21
CA ASN A 21 10.51 17.73 14.73
C ASN A 21 11.68 17.15 13.91
N GLN A 22 12.13 15.93 14.21
CA GLN A 22 13.19 15.29 13.44
C GLN A 22 12.70 14.81 12.07
N ASP A 23 11.50 14.24 12.01
CA ASP A 23 10.91 13.76 10.76
C ASP A 23 10.50 14.92 9.84
N ILE A 24 9.96 16.00 10.38
CA ILE A 24 9.76 17.25 9.63
C ILE A 24 11.08 17.75 9.06
N ALA A 25 12.15 17.80 9.86
CA ALA A 25 13.46 18.24 9.37
C ALA A 25 14.01 17.34 8.24
N LYS A 26 13.74 16.03 8.24
CA LYS A 26 14.08 15.14 7.12
C LYS A 26 13.31 15.52 5.84
N LEU A 27 12.01 15.81 5.96
CA LEU A 27 11.19 16.26 4.84
C LEU A 27 11.71 17.60 4.30
N GLU A 28 11.95 18.58 5.17
CA GLU A 28 12.45 19.91 4.79
C GLU A 28 13.82 19.83 4.12
N ALA A 29 14.72 19.00 4.64
CA ALA A 29 16.04 18.76 4.04
C ALA A 29 15.95 18.12 2.65
N TYR A 30 14.99 17.21 2.43
CA TYR A 30 14.77 16.58 1.13
C TYR A 30 14.14 17.55 0.12
N PHE A 31 13.06 18.23 0.49
CA PHE A 31 12.34 19.14 -0.41
C PHE A 31 13.02 20.51 -0.56
N GLY A 32 13.98 20.83 0.31
CA GLY A 32 14.67 22.13 0.30
C GLY A 32 13.77 23.30 0.67
N ALA A 33 12.70 23.06 1.41
CA ALA A 33 11.70 24.04 1.81
C ALA A 33 11.11 23.69 3.17
N SER A 34 10.74 24.70 3.95
CA SER A 34 10.05 24.49 5.22
C SER A 34 8.66 23.92 5.02
N MET A 35 8.23 23.03 5.90
CA MET A 35 6.86 22.51 5.89
C MET A 35 5.89 23.59 6.37
N GLU A 36 4.71 23.66 5.74
CA GLU A 36 3.61 24.47 6.26
C GLU A 36 3.04 23.79 7.51
N MET A 37 3.04 24.53 8.62
CA MET A 37 2.59 24.04 9.92
C MET A 37 1.26 24.67 10.35
N THR A 38 0.84 25.78 9.72
CA THR A 38 -0.39 26.47 10.11
C THR A 38 -1.60 25.80 9.45
N LEU A 39 -2.50 25.22 10.26
CA LEU A 39 -3.61 24.39 9.78
C LEU A 39 -4.47 25.10 8.72
N LYS A 40 -4.80 26.39 8.92
CA LYS A 40 -5.63 27.16 7.98
C LYS A 40 -4.98 27.36 6.59
N ASN A 41 -3.66 27.20 6.50
CA ASN A 41 -2.89 27.33 5.26
C ASN A 41 -2.69 25.97 4.57
N LEU A 42 -3.02 24.87 5.24
CA LEU A 42 -2.91 23.53 4.69
C LEU A 42 -4.12 23.21 3.80
N PRO A 43 -3.90 22.65 2.60
CA PRO A 43 -5.00 22.22 1.74
C PRO A 43 -5.80 21.08 2.36
N THR A 44 -7.11 21.07 2.13
CA THR A 44 -8.03 20.02 2.63
C THR A 44 -8.27 18.89 1.63
N VAL A 45 -7.83 19.03 0.38
CA VAL A 45 -7.95 17.99 -0.65
C VAL A 45 -6.65 17.93 -1.43
N CYS A 46 -5.96 16.79 -1.33
CA CYS A 46 -4.71 16.53 -2.03
C CYS A 46 -4.82 15.23 -2.84
N VAL A 47 -4.47 15.30 -4.12
CA VAL A 47 -4.45 14.14 -5.02
C VAL A 47 -3.18 14.20 -5.85
N HIS A 48 -2.39 13.13 -5.83
CA HIS A 48 -1.20 13.01 -6.66
C HIS A 48 -1.59 12.65 -8.09
N THR A 49 -1.04 13.40 -9.07
CA THR A 49 -1.29 13.14 -10.50
C THR A 49 0.03 13.14 -11.30
N PRO A 50 0.25 12.14 -12.18
CA PRO A 50 -0.58 10.95 -12.39
C PRO A 50 -0.65 10.04 -11.15
N SER A 51 -1.71 9.26 -11.03
CA SER A 51 -1.82 8.28 -9.93
C SER A 51 -0.68 7.27 -10.01
N PRO A 52 -0.13 6.80 -8.86
CA PRO A 52 0.64 5.57 -8.84
C PRO A 52 -0.17 4.44 -9.49
N TRP A 53 0.51 3.53 -10.20
CA TRP A 53 -0.18 2.48 -10.94
C TRP A 53 -0.44 1.21 -10.12
N PRO A 54 -1.62 0.58 -10.27
CA PRO A 54 -1.91 -0.70 -9.62
C PRO A 54 -1.05 -1.84 -10.17
N GLY A 55 -0.60 -2.72 -9.28
CA GLY A 55 0.16 -3.92 -9.61
C GLY A 55 0.16 -4.88 -8.42
N PRO A 56 0.55 -6.15 -8.59
CA PRO A 56 0.58 -7.09 -7.49
C PRO A 56 1.86 -6.91 -6.66
N TYR A 57 1.83 -7.37 -5.41
CA TYR A 57 3.00 -7.44 -4.53
C TYR A 57 3.95 -8.62 -4.86
N TRP A 58 3.71 -9.34 -5.97
CA TRP A 58 4.46 -10.50 -6.46
C TRP A 58 4.80 -11.51 -5.34
N PRO A 59 3.81 -12.30 -4.90
CA PRO A 59 3.91 -13.06 -3.66
C PRO A 59 5.01 -14.12 -3.71
N THR A 60 5.77 -14.25 -2.63
CA THR A 60 6.81 -15.26 -2.47
C THR A 60 6.24 -16.67 -2.61
N PHE A 61 5.04 -16.93 -2.07
CA PHE A 61 4.39 -18.26 -2.15
C PHE A 61 3.97 -18.65 -3.58
N GLN A 62 3.86 -17.67 -4.49
CA GLN A 62 3.60 -17.89 -5.93
C GLN A 62 4.89 -17.92 -6.76
N ASP A 63 6.06 -17.97 -6.11
CA ASP A 63 7.38 -17.93 -6.71
C ASP A 63 7.78 -16.56 -7.31
N SER A 64 7.29 -15.46 -6.73
CA SER A 64 7.57 -14.09 -7.19
C SER A 64 7.23 -13.92 -8.68
N ILE A 65 8.07 -13.23 -9.46
CA ILE A 65 7.88 -12.96 -10.89
C ILE A 65 8.03 -14.21 -11.80
N ASN A 66 8.25 -15.40 -11.23
CA ASN A 66 8.11 -16.67 -11.95
C ASN A 66 6.63 -17.09 -12.10
N VAL A 67 5.70 -16.42 -11.41
CA VAL A 67 4.28 -16.72 -11.52
C VAL A 67 3.78 -16.55 -12.97
N GLN A 68 3.04 -17.54 -13.47
CA GLN A 68 2.32 -17.43 -14.73
C GLN A 68 0.99 -16.70 -14.45
N TRP A 69 1.05 -15.38 -14.42
CA TRP A 69 -0.13 -14.54 -14.15
C TRP A 69 -1.19 -14.64 -15.26
N SER A 70 -0.77 -14.91 -16.51
CA SER A 70 -1.66 -15.16 -17.65
C SER A 70 -1.61 -16.63 -18.05
N LYS A 71 -2.78 -17.27 -18.12
CA LYS A 71 -2.89 -18.71 -18.39
C LYS A 71 -2.39 -19.04 -19.79
N GLY A 72 -1.40 -19.92 -19.88
CA GLY A 72 -0.83 -20.39 -21.14
C GLY A 72 0.28 -19.50 -21.71
N GLU A 73 0.64 -18.42 -21.00
CA GLU A 73 1.81 -17.62 -21.33
C GLU A 73 2.99 -17.93 -20.42
N ALA A 74 4.19 -17.66 -20.93
CA ALA A 74 5.42 -17.68 -20.15
C ALA A 74 5.38 -16.61 -19.04
N SER A 75 6.02 -16.90 -17.91
CA SER A 75 6.16 -15.96 -16.80
C SER A 75 6.98 -14.71 -17.20
N PRO A 76 6.85 -13.58 -16.48
CA PRO A 76 7.69 -12.40 -16.72
C PRO A 76 9.20 -12.74 -16.70
N ALA A 77 9.64 -13.57 -15.75
CA ALA A 77 11.02 -14.02 -15.65
C ALA A 77 11.48 -14.85 -16.87
N GLU A 78 10.66 -15.80 -17.31
CA GLU A 78 10.94 -16.62 -18.50
C GLU A 78 10.99 -15.77 -19.78
N LYS A 79 10.06 -14.81 -19.92
CA LYS A 79 10.03 -13.85 -21.04
C LYS A 79 11.32 -13.02 -21.08
N TYR A 80 11.74 -12.47 -19.94
CA TYR A 80 12.98 -11.70 -19.84
C TYR A 80 14.20 -12.56 -20.20
N ALA A 81 14.36 -13.73 -19.56
CA ALA A 81 15.50 -14.60 -19.84
C ALA A 81 15.58 -14.98 -21.34
N THR A 82 14.44 -15.33 -21.94
CA THR A 82 14.36 -15.69 -23.36
C THR A 82 14.74 -14.52 -24.27
N ALA A 83 14.18 -13.33 -24.03
CA ALA A 83 14.39 -12.17 -24.89
C ALA A 83 15.84 -11.66 -24.85
N PHE A 84 16.52 -11.79 -23.71
CA PHE A 84 17.89 -11.29 -23.51
C PHE A 84 18.95 -12.40 -23.56
N GLY A 85 18.58 -13.61 -24.01
CA GLY A 85 19.54 -14.70 -24.26
C GLY A 85 20.17 -15.27 -23.00
N LEU A 86 19.45 -15.23 -21.87
CA LEU A 86 19.85 -15.86 -20.61
C LEU A 86 19.35 -17.32 -20.57
N ASP A 87 19.99 -18.15 -19.74
CA ASP A 87 19.46 -19.47 -19.44
C ASP A 87 18.20 -19.33 -18.58
N VAL A 88 17.06 -19.73 -19.14
CA VAL A 88 15.74 -19.61 -18.50
C VAL A 88 15.69 -20.33 -17.14
N THR A 89 16.26 -21.54 -17.07
CA THR A 89 16.19 -22.34 -15.84
C THR A 89 17.04 -21.71 -14.73
N ASP A 90 18.25 -21.28 -15.04
CA ASP A 90 19.15 -20.59 -14.12
C ASP A 90 18.54 -19.26 -13.65
N PHE A 91 18.01 -18.45 -14.56
CA PHE A 91 17.39 -17.17 -14.22
C PHE A 91 16.19 -17.34 -13.29
N MET A 92 15.25 -18.23 -13.62
CA MET A 92 14.09 -18.51 -12.77
C MET A 92 14.48 -19.13 -11.42
N ASN A 93 15.55 -19.94 -11.37
CA ASN A 93 16.09 -20.44 -10.10
C ASN A 93 16.67 -19.32 -9.24
N LYS A 94 17.35 -18.34 -9.84
CA LYS A 94 17.85 -17.16 -9.14
C LYS A 94 16.71 -16.30 -8.60
N VAL A 95 15.67 -16.04 -9.40
CA VAL A 95 14.43 -15.38 -8.95
C VAL A 95 13.84 -16.11 -7.74
N SER A 96 13.69 -17.43 -7.82
CA SER A 96 13.10 -18.21 -6.73
C SER A 96 13.94 -18.20 -5.45
N ALA A 97 15.26 -18.34 -5.59
CA ALA A 97 16.19 -18.32 -4.47
C ALA A 97 16.30 -16.96 -3.79
N ASP A 98 15.98 -15.89 -4.54
CA ASP A 98 15.98 -14.53 -4.03
C ASP A 98 14.65 -14.16 -3.35
N ASN A 99 13.58 -14.14 -4.14
CA ASN A 99 12.28 -13.56 -3.76
C ASN A 99 11.12 -14.57 -3.78
N GLY A 100 11.34 -15.75 -4.36
CA GLY A 100 10.32 -16.79 -4.52
C GLY A 100 10.40 -17.93 -3.50
N VAL A 101 9.92 -19.10 -3.89
CA VAL A 101 9.73 -20.26 -3.00
C VAL A 101 11.03 -20.76 -2.40
N ASP A 102 12.11 -20.82 -3.19
CA ASP A 102 13.40 -21.36 -2.74
C ASP A 102 14.12 -20.43 -1.74
N SER A 103 13.74 -19.15 -1.67
CA SER A 103 14.19 -18.22 -0.63
C SER A 103 13.77 -18.68 0.78
N LYS A 104 12.70 -19.48 0.89
CA LYS A 104 12.14 -20.01 2.15
C LYS A 104 12.47 -21.49 2.38
N ARG A 105 13.57 -21.99 1.81
CA ARG A 105 14.00 -23.40 1.94
C ARG A 105 14.16 -23.93 3.38
N SER A 106 14.29 -23.04 4.36
CA SER A 106 14.37 -23.38 5.79
C SER A 106 13.00 -23.60 6.44
N HIS A 107 11.91 -23.23 5.77
CA HIS A 107 10.54 -23.42 6.28
C HIS A 107 10.12 -24.89 6.23
N LYS A 108 8.99 -25.19 6.90
CA LYS A 108 8.40 -26.54 6.92
C LYS A 108 8.15 -27.02 5.48
N LYS A 109 8.68 -28.19 5.14
CA LYS A 109 8.42 -28.82 3.83
C LYS A 109 6.96 -29.27 3.74
N CYS A 110 6.38 -29.16 2.56
CA CYS A 110 5.02 -29.56 2.29
C CYS A 110 4.87 -30.18 0.89
N SER A 111 3.82 -30.96 0.70
CA SER A 111 3.34 -31.44 -0.61
C SER A 111 1.87 -31.06 -0.84
N SER A 112 1.17 -30.56 0.18
CA SER A 112 -0.17 -29.99 0.11
C SER A 112 -0.41 -29.00 1.25
N ASP A 113 -1.46 -28.18 1.16
CA ASP A 113 -1.81 -27.21 2.22
C ASP A 113 -2.11 -27.87 3.57
N LYS A 114 -2.52 -29.14 3.57
CA LYS A 114 -2.74 -29.92 4.81
C LYS A 114 -1.47 -30.06 5.63
N ASP A 115 -0.30 -30.05 5.00
CA ASP A 115 0.98 -30.11 5.72
C ASP A 115 1.28 -28.80 6.46
N CYS A 116 0.62 -27.69 6.09
CA CYS A 116 0.81 -26.37 6.68
C CYS A 116 -0.25 -26.03 7.75
N SER A 117 -1.31 -26.85 7.92
CA SER A 117 -2.46 -26.53 8.78
C SER A 117 -2.14 -26.40 10.28
N SER A 118 -0.97 -26.87 10.71
CA SER A 118 -0.50 -26.70 12.09
C SER A 118 0.10 -25.32 12.36
N LEU A 119 0.31 -24.51 11.32
CA LEU A 119 0.87 -23.17 11.43
C LEU A 119 -0.26 -22.15 11.56
N THR A 120 -0.06 -21.14 12.40
CA THR A 120 -1.04 -20.08 12.69
C THR A 120 -0.61 -18.73 12.09
N ASP A 121 0.15 -18.77 10.99
CA ASP A 121 0.79 -17.62 10.35
C ASP A 121 0.30 -17.37 8.91
N GLY A 122 -0.85 -17.97 8.54
CA GLY A 122 -1.41 -17.83 7.20
C GLY A 122 -0.60 -18.53 6.10
N SER A 123 0.23 -19.51 6.45
CA SER A 123 1.04 -20.26 5.47
C SER A 123 0.21 -21.13 4.53
N ALA A 124 0.52 -21.05 3.24
CA ALA A 124 0.07 -21.99 2.21
C ALA A 124 1.26 -22.87 1.73
N CYS A 125 0.96 -24.04 1.17
CA CYS A 125 2.00 -24.89 0.60
C CYS A 125 2.43 -24.38 -0.78
N ALA A 126 3.57 -23.68 -0.81
CA ALA A 126 4.13 -23.11 -2.02
C ALA A 126 4.99 -24.13 -2.76
N ILE A 127 4.57 -24.52 -3.98
CA ILE A 127 5.28 -25.50 -4.82
C ILE A 127 5.60 -24.85 -6.16
N ARG A 128 6.89 -24.82 -6.53
CA ARG A 128 7.34 -24.30 -7.83
C ARG A 128 6.78 -25.14 -8.98
N ALA A 129 6.58 -24.50 -10.14
CA ALA A 129 6.17 -25.18 -11.36
C ALA A 129 7.11 -26.36 -11.69
N GLY A 130 6.53 -27.53 -11.97
CA GLY A 130 7.28 -28.75 -12.27
C GLY A 130 7.92 -29.45 -11.06
N LYS A 131 7.65 -29.01 -9.82
CA LYS A 131 8.07 -29.69 -8.59
C LYS A 131 6.89 -30.42 -7.94
N SER A 132 7.19 -31.39 -7.08
CA SER A 132 6.19 -32.19 -6.35
C SER A 132 6.12 -31.85 -4.85
N SER A 133 7.01 -31.00 -4.36
CA SER A 133 7.05 -30.54 -2.97
C SER A 133 7.69 -29.16 -2.90
N GLY A 134 7.42 -28.46 -1.81
CA GLY A 134 7.92 -27.13 -1.55
C GLY A 134 7.86 -26.81 -0.06
N TYR A 135 7.44 -25.59 0.28
CA TYR A 135 7.54 -25.07 1.64
C TYR A 135 6.26 -24.35 2.07
N CYS A 136 5.94 -24.40 3.36
CA CYS A 136 4.87 -23.60 3.95
C CYS A 136 5.34 -22.14 4.07
N ILE A 137 4.71 -21.25 3.30
CA ILE A 137 5.10 -19.83 3.20
C ILE A 137 3.89 -18.96 3.53
N PRO A 138 4.00 -18.00 4.49
CA PRO A 138 2.97 -17.00 4.74
C PRO A 138 2.60 -16.27 3.46
N THR A 139 1.30 -16.20 3.17
CA THR A 139 0.81 -15.71 1.88
C THR A 139 1.04 -14.21 1.68
N TRP A 140 1.21 -13.43 2.75
CA TRP A 140 1.51 -12.01 2.72
C TRP A 140 2.96 -11.68 2.32
N PHE A 141 3.89 -12.65 2.37
CA PHE A 141 5.27 -12.42 1.92
C PHE A 141 5.30 -12.08 0.43
N GLY A 142 5.97 -10.97 0.09
CA GLY A 142 6.26 -10.55 -1.27
C GLY A 142 7.09 -9.27 -1.27
N ILE A 143 7.01 -8.53 -2.37
CA ILE A 143 7.80 -7.33 -2.65
C ILE A 143 6.93 -6.08 -2.77
N CYS A 144 5.91 -5.93 -1.91
CA CYS A 144 5.09 -4.71 -1.84
C CYS A 144 5.97 -3.46 -1.61
N HIS A 145 7.02 -3.57 -0.80
CA HIS A 145 8.02 -2.51 -0.58
C HIS A 145 8.77 -2.08 -1.85
N ALA A 146 8.75 -2.88 -2.92
CA ALA A 146 9.43 -2.60 -4.17
C ALA A 146 8.46 -2.19 -5.29
N TRP A 147 7.29 -2.85 -5.38
CA TRP A 147 6.22 -2.43 -6.29
C TRP A 147 5.79 -0.99 -6.00
N THR A 148 5.59 -0.66 -4.74
CA THR A 148 5.04 0.61 -4.31
C THR A 148 5.89 1.82 -4.74
N PRO A 149 7.22 1.90 -4.47
CA PRO A 149 8.06 2.97 -5.02
C PRO A 149 8.18 2.92 -6.55
N ALA A 150 8.20 1.74 -7.18
CA ALA A 150 8.20 1.64 -8.64
C ALA A 150 6.92 2.26 -9.23
N SER A 151 5.78 2.08 -8.57
CA SER A 151 4.49 2.63 -8.99
C SER A 151 4.43 4.16 -8.97
N ILE A 152 5.18 4.77 -8.06
CA ILE A 152 5.28 6.22 -7.89
C ILE A 152 6.28 6.80 -8.89
N MET A 153 7.44 6.17 -9.03
CA MET A 153 8.58 6.74 -9.75
C MET A 153 8.57 6.43 -11.25
N GLU A 154 8.00 5.29 -11.65
CA GLU A 154 8.00 4.84 -13.04
C GLU A 154 6.66 5.12 -13.71
N THR A 155 6.71 5.61 -14.96
CA THR A 155 5.50 5.80 -15.75
C THR A 155 4.88 4.44 -16.05
N GLU A 156 3.57 4.31 -15.87
CA GLU A 156 2.89 3.04 -16.08
C GLU A 156 3.05 2.52 -17.52
N PRO A 157 3.46 1.26 -17.71
CA PRO A 157 3.43 0.62 -19.03
C PRO A 157 1.99 0.53 -19.57
N LYS A 158 1.78 0.85 -20.85
CA LYS A 158 0.43 0.99 -21.44
C LYS A 158 0.08 -0.10 -22.44
N CYS A 159 1.01 -0.41 -23.33
CA CYS A 159 0.82 -1.33 -24.44
C CYS A 159 1.84 -2.48 -24.40
N PRO A 160 1.51 -3.67 -24.92
CA PRO A 160 2.49 -4.73 -25.09
C PRO A 160 3.65 -4.30 -26.00
N VAL A 161 4.84 -4.85 -25.74
CA VAL A 161 6.07 -4.60 -26.50
C VAL A 161 6.71 -5.93 -26.89
N THR A 162 7.11 -6.06 -28.15
CA THR A 162 7.85 -7.23 -28.63
C THR A 162 9.35 -6.92 -28.70
N HIS A 163 10.16 -7.72 -28.03
CA HIS A 163 11.62 -7.66 -28.10
C HIS A 163 12.21 -9.05 -28.36
N ASN A 164 13.05 -9.16 -29.38
CA ASN A 164 13.70 -10.42 -29.79
C ASN A 164 12.73 -11.61 -29.91
N GLY A 165 11.53 -11.36 -30.47
CA GLY A 165 10.50 -12.38 -30.69
C GLY A 165 9.64 -12.72 -29.47
N VAL A 166 9.87 -12.09 -28.32
CA VAL A 166 9.07 -12.26 -27.10
C VAL A 166 8.21 -11.03 -26.87
N THR A 167 6.91 -11.24 -26.59
CA THR A 167 6.00 -10.15 -26.25
C THR A 167 5.88 -10.01 -24.73
N PHE A 168 6.10 -8.79 -24.25
CA PHE A 168 5.91 -8.36 -22.88
C PHE A 168 4.63 -7.53 -22.80
N HIS A 169 3.64 -8.00 -22.05
CA HIS A 169 2.46 -7.22 -21.70
C HIS A 169 2.82 -6.18 -20.61
N PRO A 170 2.00 -5.13 -20.43
CA PRO A 170 2.19 -4.18 -19.33
C PRO A 170 2.39 -4.84 -17.97
N MET A 171 1.64 -5.89 -17.65
CA MET A 171 1.78 -6.64 -16.41
C MET A 171 3.14 -7.36 -16.27
N ASP A 172 3.72 -7.86 -17.37
CA ASP A 172 5.08 -8.42 -17.33
C ASP A 172 6.10 -7.34 -16.97
N LEU A 173 5.95 -6.14 -17.54
CA LEU A 173 6.86 -5.02 -17.26
C LEU A 173 6.71 -4.50 -15.83
N LYS A 174 5.48 -4.48 -15.29
CA LYS A 174 5.21 -4.20 -13.87
C LYS A 174 5.93 -5.22 -12.97
N ALA A 175 6.01 -6.49 -13.37
CA ALA A 175 6.75 -7.50 -12.63
C ALA A 175 8.25 -7.23 -12.60
N LEU A 176 8.84 -7.03 -13.78
CA LEU A 176 10.28 -6.84 -13.93
C LEU A 176 10.74 -5.57 -13.22
N ILE A 177 10.00 -4.48 -13.32
CA ILE A 177 10.37 -3.23 -12.66
C ILE A 177 10.24 -3.30 -11.14
N SER A 178 9.22 -3.98 -10.61
CA SER A 178 9.12 -4.20 -9.16
C SER A 178 10.30 -5.00 -8.63
N ASP A 179 10.71 -6.07 -9.31
CA ASP A 179 11.86 -6.89 -8.88
C ASP A 179 13.21 -6.16 -9.02
N ILE A 180 13.35 -5.23 -10.00
CA ILE A 180 14.47 -4.28 -10.04
C ILE A 180 14.53 -3.45 -8.76
N TYR A 181 13.40 -2.86 -8.33
CA TYR A 181 13.36 -1.99 -7.15
C TYR A 181 13.66 -2.75 -5.85
N ASP A 182 13.37 -4.05 -5.79
CA ASP A 182 13.75 -4.93 -4.69
C ASP A 182 15.28 -5.19 -4.69
N GLY A 183 15.82 -5.54 -5.86
CA GLY A 183 17.24 -5.88 -6.01
C GLY A 183 18.18 -4.66 -6.05
N ALA A 184 17.65 -3.43 -6.14
CA ALA A 184 18.42 -2.19 -6.25
C ALA A 184 18.57 -1.49 -4.89
N SER A 185 19.72 -0.84 -4.67
CA SER A 185 19.88 0.06 -3.53
C SER A 185 19.28 1.43 -3.86
N VAL A 186 18.02 1.63 -3.46
CA VAL A 186 17.32 2.91 -3.62
C VAL A 186 17.33 3.67 -2.28
N PRO A 187 17.96 4.85 -2.20
CA PRO A 187 17.97 5.62 -0.95
C PRO A 187 16.57 6.18 -0.68
N THR A 188 16.12 6.09 0.58
CA THR A 188 14.78 6.53 1.00
C THR A 188 14.84 7.71 1.96
N VAL A 189 13.75 8.45 2.06
CA VAL A 189 13.41 9.26 3.24
C VAL A 189 12.41 8.43 4.04
N PHE A 190 12.77 8.07 5.28
CA PHE A 190 11.94 7.25 6.15
C PHE A 190 11.62 8.03 7.44
N THR A 191 10.35 8.06 7.79
CA THR A 191 9.76 8.80 8.91
C THR A 191 8.77 7.91 9.64
N GLY A 192 8.68 8.05 10.96
CA GLY A 192 8.12 7.02 11.83
C GLY A 192 9.13 5.91 12.14
N THR A 193 8.74 5.03 13.05
CA THR A 193 9.46 3.81 13.42
C THR A 193 8.63 2.62 12.95
N ARG A 194 9.08 1.40 13.23
CA ARG A 194 8.28 0.20 12.97
C ARG A 194 7.92 -0.44 14.30
N PHE A 195 6.64 -0.75 14.49
CA PHE A 195 6.24 -1.68 15.53
C PHE A 195 6.54 -3.12 15.09
N ASN A 196 7.50 -3.78 15.74
CA ASN A 196 7.88 -5.17 15.41
C ASN A 196 7.15 -6.20 16.28
N GLY A 197 6.04 -5.82 16.93
CA GLY A 197 5.43 -6.57 18.03
C GLY A 197 6.22 -6.42 19.34
N GLY A 198 5.61 -6.78 20.48
CA GLY A 198 6.28 -6.69 21.78
C GLY A 198 5.33 -6.61 22.97
N ALA A 199 5.91 -6.39 24.15
CA ALA A 199 5.12 -6.07 25.34
C ALA A 199 4.56 -4.67 25.18
N ASP A 200 3.24 -4.59 25.14
CA ASP A 200 2.52 -3.34 25.12
C ASP A 200 1.28 -3.45 26.01
N SER A 201 0.81 -2.31 26.49
CA SER A 201 -0.37 -2.16 27.33
C SER A 201 -0.90 -0.76 27.15
N GLU A 202 -2.22 -0.62 27.08
CA GLU A 202 -2.88 0.67 27.11
C GLU A 202 -2.91 1.22 28.53
N ASP A 203 -2.83 2.55 28.66
CA ASP A 203 -3.21 3.22 29.91
C ASP A 203 -4.74 3.34 30.02
N GLU A 204 -5.23 3.98 31.08
CA GLU A 204 -6.68 4.11 31.33
C GLU A 204 -7.43 4.94 30.26
N TYR A 205 -6.72 5.54 29.31
CA TYR A 205 -7.25 6.38 28.25
C TYR A 205 -7.02 5.81 26.84
N GLY A 206 -6.59 4.54 26.73
CA GLY A 206 -6.33 3.85 25.45
C GLY A 206 -4.90 4.00 24.94
N ARG A 207 -4.08 4.90 25.52
CA ARG A 207 -2.75 5.17 24.99
C ARG A 207 -1.81 3.99 25.19
N HIS A 208 -1.30 3.44 24.08
CA HIS A 208 -0.28 2.38 24.09
C HIS A 208 1.00 2.80 24.82
N SER A 209 1.57 1.90 25.60
CA SER A 209 2.83 2.09 26.33
C SER A 209 4.06 2.10 25.42
N SER A 210 3.99 1.39 24.30
CA SER A 210 5.07 1.23 23.32
C SER A 210 5.28 2.51 22.51
N GLU A 211 6.48 3.08 22.57
CA GLU A 211 6.88 4.22 21.73
C GLU A 211 6.78 3.90 20.23
N SER A 212 7.08 2.66 19.82
CA SER A 212 6.97 2.25 18.43
C SER A 212 5.53 1.98 17.97
N TYR A 213 4.56 1.89 18.89
CA TYR A 213 3.14 1.82 18.51
C TYR A 213 2.57 3.22 18.32
N ARG A 214 2.98 4.16 19.19
CA ARG A 214 2.59 5.58 19.08
C ARG A 214 3.30 6.36 17.97
N ASP A 215 4.15 5.70 17.18
CA ASP A 215 5.29 6.37 16.54
C ASP A 215 4.92 7.32 15.39
N LEU A 216 3.80 7.08 14.71
CA LEU A 216 3.28 8.02 13.74
C LEU A 216 2.30 8.98 14.41
N ASN A 217 2.85 10.07 14.96
CA ASN A 217 2.02 11.13 15.51
C ASN A 217 1.03 11.67 14.45
N PRO A 218 -0.27 11.83 14.75
CA PRO A 218 -1.27 12.26 13.76
C PRO A 218 -1.03 13.67 13.23
N ALA A 219 -0.39 14.55 14.01
CA ALA A 219 0.03 15.86 13.53
C ALA A 219 1.04 15.74 12.41
N PHE A 220 2.04 14.86 12.57
CA PHE A 220 3.02 14.60 11.54
C PHE A 220 2.37 14.00 10.29
N LEU A 221 1.47 13.02 10.43
CA LEU A 221 0.73 12.49 9.27
C LEU A 221 0.00 13.63 8.53
N HIS A 222 -0.74 14.48 9.24
CA HIS A 222 -1.50 15.56 8.63
C HIS A 222 -0.59 16.56 7.89
N ILE A 223 0.49 17.00 8.54
CA ILE A 223 1.48 17.93 7.98
C ILE A 223 2.17 17.29 6.77
N ALA A 224 2.68 16.07 6.91
CA ALA A 224 3.41 15.38 5.86
C ALA A 224 2.51 15.13 4.65
N ALA A 225 1.31 14.61 4.85
CA ALA A 225 0.42 14.27 3.74
C ALA A 225 0.00 15.50 2.93
N THR A 226 -0.37 16.58 3.60
CA THR A 226 -0.78 17.82 2.95
C THR A 226 0.38 18.54 2.26
N ASN A 227 1.57 18.58 2.86
CA ASN A 227 2.74 19.20 2.25
C ASN A 227 3.28 18.37 1.08
N ILE A 228 3.49 17.06 1.25
CA ILE A 228 4.07 16.19 0.23
C ILE A 228 3.16 16.15 -1.01
N ILE A 229 1.85 15.89 -0.82
CA ILE A 229 0.93 15.70 -1.95
C ILE A 229 0.57 17.02 -2.62
N CYS A 230 0.13 18.03 -1.85
CA CYS A 230 -0.34 19.26 -2.47
C CYS A 230 0.76 20.28 -2.76
N LYS A 231 1.71 20.47 -1.85
CA LYS A 231 2.68 21.58 -1.96
C LYS A 231 3.95 21.18 -2.71
N HIS A 232 4.32 19.91 -2.65
CA HIS A 232 5.49 19.37 -3.37
C HIS A 232 5.15 18.55 -4.61
N ASN A 233 3.86 18.31 -4.89
CA ASN A 233 3.39 17.51 -6.03
C ASN A 233 4.13 16.15 -6.11
N ALA A 234 4.30 15.51 -4.95
CA ALA A 234 4.92 14.21 -4.77
C ALA A 234 3.96 13.29 -4.02
N THR A 235 4.30 12.02 -3.84
CA THR A 235 3.53 11.14 -2.96
C THR A 235 4.47 10.19 -2.25
N PHE A 236 3.90 9.31 -1.44
CA PHE A 236 4.64 8.48 -0.53
C PHE A 236 4.05 7.09 -0.36
N VAL A 237 4.82 6.26 0.31
CA VAL A 237 4.49 4.91 0.75
C VAL A 237 4.02 4.97 2.19
N ALA A 238 2.93 4.30 2.51
CA ALA A 238 2.48 4.08 3.87
C ALA A 238 2.32 2.59 4.14
N ASP A 239 2.64 2.16 5.36
CA ASP A 239 2.10 0.91 5.90
C ASP A 239 0.67 1.17 6.35
N VAL A 240 -0.30 0.51 5.73
CA VAL A 240 -1.74 0.78 5.98
C VAL A 240 -2.36 -0.25 6.92
N THR A 241 -1.54 -1.08 7.56
CA THR A 241 -1.97 -2.05 8.57
C THR A 241 -1.18 -1.83 9.86
N ALA A 242 -1.87 -1.69 10.99
CA ALA A 242 -1.26 -1.60 12.33
C ALA A 242 -0.84 -2.98 12.91
N GLY A 243 -0.56 -3.95 12.02
CA GLY A 243 -0.40 -5.37 12.36
C GLY A 243 1.05 -5.86 12.38
N THR A 244 1.25 -7.17 12.56
CA THR A 244 2.58 -7.78 12.43
C THR A 244 3.05 -7.92 10.98
N GLU A 245 2.09 -8.01 10.06
CA GLU A 245 2.32 -7.98 8.62
C GLU A 245 2.56 -6.54 8.17
N VAL A 246 3.48 -6.34 7.21
CA VAL A 246 3.80 -5.01 6.69
C VAL A 246 3.26 -4.90 5.27
N TRP A 247 2.36 -3.94 5.05
CA TRP A 247 1.67 -3.74 3.78
C TRP A 247 1.94 -2.34 3.22
N ASN A 248 2.99 -2.23 2.40
CA ASN A 248 3.39 -0.98 1.77
C ASN A 248 2.46 -0.63 0.59
N GLN A 249 1.70 0.46 0.70
CA GLN A 249 0.81 0.92 -0.36
C GLN A 249 1.19 2.33 -0.84
N PRO A 250 1.09 2.62 -2.16
CA PRO A 250 1.36 3.96 -2.68
C PRO A 250 0.14 4.85 -2.43
N VAL A 251 0.33 5.92 -1.68
CA VAL A 251 -0.74 6.88 -1.40
C VAL A 251 -1.07 7.65 -2.68
N ARG A 252 -2.37 7.72 -2.97
CA ARG A 252 -2.93 8.46 -4.11
C ARG A 252 -3.46 9.82 -3.68
N GLY A 253 -4.04 9.92 -2.49
CA GLY A 253 -4.65 11.16 -2.03
C GLY A 253 -4.90 11.21 -0.53
N PHE A 254 -5.17 12.42 -0.07
CA PHE A 254 -5.47 12.76 1.31
C PHE A 254 -6.55 13.84 1.33
N LYS A 255 -7.68 13.56 1.98
CA LYS A 255 -8.83 14.45 2.00
C LYS A 255 -9.33 14.64 3.42
N VAL A 256 -9.45 15.89 3.84
CA VAL A 256 -10.08 16.30 5.09
C VAL A 256 -11.59 16.40 4.86
N TYR A 257 -12.35 15.67 5.66
CA TYR A 257 -13.82 15.65 5.64
C TYR A 257 -14.43 16.51 6.73
N GLU A 258 -13.74 16.65 7.86
CA GLU A 258 -14.20 17.44 8.99
C GLU A 258 -13.02 18.13 9.68
N GLN A 259 -13.23 19.39 10.07
CA GLN A 259 -12.39 20.13 11.00
C GLN A 259 -13.32 20.84 11.98
N THR A 260 -13.31 20.42 13.24
CA THR A 260 -14.17 20.96 14.28
C THR A 260 -13.30 21.55 15.37
N ALA A 261 -13.31 22.88 15.49
CA ALA A 261 -12.57 23.58 16.54
C ALA A 261 -13.21 23.29 17.91
N MET A 262 -12.38 23.06 18.91
CA MET A 262 -12.77 22.73 20.29
C MET A 262 -11.87 23.48 21.28
N SER A 263 -12.44 23.82 22.44
CA SER A 263 -11.60 24.18 23.59
C SER A 263 -10.87 22.96 24.13
N LEU A 264 -9.82 23.19 24.94
CA LEU A 264 -9.11 22.11 25.63
C LEU A 264 -10.05 21.32 26.53
N GLU A 265 -10.92 22.01 27.28
CA GLU A 265 -11.90 21.41 28.18
C GLU A 265 -12.95 20.59 27.41
N GLU A 266 -13.45 21.10 26.29
CA GLU A 266 -14.38 20.37 25.43
C GLU A 266 -13.76 19.09 24.88
N ALA A 267 -12.52 19.13 24.40
CA ALA A 267 -11.81 17.96 23.91
C ALA A 267 -11.53 16.95 25.04
N ALA A 268 -11.02 17.42 26.18
CA ALA A 268 -10.76 16.59 27.36
C ALA A 268 -12.01 15.84 27.82
N GLN A 269 -13.14 16.54 27.91
CA GLN A 269 -14.39 15.97 28.39
C GLN A 269 -15.01 15.01 27.36
N THR A 270 -14.92 15.35 26.07
CA THR A 270 -15.55 14.58 24.99
C THR A 270 -14.86 13.26 24.74
N PHE A 271 -13.52 13.26 24.66
CA PHE A 271 -12.75 12.08 24.23
C PHE A 271 -12.19 11.27 25.40
N TYR A 272 -11.96 11.90 26.55
CA TYR A 272 -11.28 11.27 27.68
C TYR A 272 -12.08 11.31 28.99
N GLY A 273 -13.21 12.03 29.03
CA GLY A 273 -14.02 12.20 30.24
C GLY A 273 -13.32 13.03 31.33
N LEU A 274 -12.36 13.88 30.95
CA LEU A 274 -11.53 14.68 31.85
C LEU A 274 -11.93 16.16 31.88
N GLU A 275 -11.71 16.82 33.00
CA GLU A 275 -11.94 18.28 33.12
C GLU A 275 -10.82 19.12 32.47
N VAL A 276 -9.61 18.58 32.38
CA VAL A 276 -8.41 19.26 31.88
C VAL A 276 -7.74 18.39 30.82
N TYR A 277 -7.34 19.01 29.70
CA TYR A 277 -6.62 18.33 28.61
C TYR A 277 -5.17 18.03 29.05
N PRO A 278 -4.77 16.75 29.22
CA PRO A 278 -3.52 16.44 29.89
C PRO A 278 -2.34 16.20 28.91
N TRP A 279 -2.60 16.18 27.60
CA TRP A 279 -1.64 15.61 26.63
C TRP A 279 -0.55 16.58 26.19
N ASN A 280 -0.85 17.88 26.13
CA ASN A 280 0.12 18.89 25.77
C ASN A 280 -0.16 20.22 26.46
N ALA A 281 0.65 20.56 27.47
CA ALA A 281 0.52 21.81 28.22
C ALA A 281 0.79 23.08 27.38
N ALA A 282 1.40 22.94 26.20
CA ALA A 282 1.61 24.05 25.26
C ALA A 282 0.44 24.24 24.28
N ALA A 283 -0.53 23.32 24.23
CA ALA A 283 -1.71 23.45 23.39
C ALA A 283 -2.60 24.58 23.91
N MET A 284 -3.05 25.45 23.01
CA MET A 284 -3.92 26.59 23.30
C MET A 284 -5.34 26.36 22.76
N SER A 285 -5.49 25.51 21.74
CA SER A 285 -6.77 25.05 21.23
C SER A 285 -6.64 23.69 20.54
N ILE A 286 -7.76 23.01 20.35
CA ILE A 286 -7.84 21.70 19.71
C ILE A 286 -8.68 21.80 18.44
N VAL A 287 -8.31 21.03 17.41
CA VAL A 287 -9.18 20.79 16.25
C VAL A 287 -9.35 19.29 16.09
N TYR A 288 -10.57 18.80 16.24
CA TYR A 288 -10.92 17.44 15.82
C TYR A 288 -10.93 17.37 14.29
N VAL A 289 -10.28 16.34 13.75
CA VAL A 289 -10.15 16.14 12.31
C VAL A 289 -10.59 14.73 11.93
N LYS A 290 -11.45 14.64 10.92
CA LYS A 290 -11.73 13.41 10.18
C LYS A 290 -11.10 13.52 8.79
N VAL A 291 -10.20 12.60 8.46
CA VAL A 291 -9.60 12.53 7.12
C VAL A 291 -9.84 11.18 6.48
N ARG A 292 -9.71 11.12 5.15
CA ARG A 292 -9.54 9.88 4.41
C ARG A 292 -8.18 9.91 3.72
N MET A 293 -7.35 8.91 3.98
CA MET A 293 -6.19 8.63 3.14
C MET A 293 -6.59 7.59 2.10
N SER A 294 -6.23 7.82 0.84
CA SER A 294 -6.55 6.92 -0.26
C SER A 294 -5.27 6.38 -0.88
N TRP A 295 -5.21 5.08 -1.11
CA TRP A 295 -4.05 4.39 -1.69
C TRP A 295 -4.49 3.41 -2.76
N ILE A 296 -3.53 2.97 -3.57
CA ILE A 296 -3.74 1.93 -4.58
C ILE A 296 -3.53 0.57 -3.95
N TYR A 297 -4.36 -0.42 -4.29
CA TYR A 297 -4.19 -1.81 -3.85
C TYR A 297 -3.87 -2.75 -5.02
N GLU A 298 -3.57 -3.99 -4.69
CA GLU A 298 -2.98 -4.97 -5.60
C GLU A 298 -3.94 -5.54 -6.63
N THR A 299 -3.43 -5.78 -7.84
CA THR A 299 -4.19 -6.43 -8.92
C THR A 299 -3.29 -7.06 -9.97
N TYR A 300 -3.74 -8.18 -10.54
CA TYR A 300 -3.16 -8.78 -11.75
C TYR A 300 -3.85 -8.30 -13.05
N LYS A 301 -4.64 -7.22 -12.99
CA LYS A 301 -5.29 -6.65 -14.18
C LYS A 301 -4.25 -6.02 -15.11
N ASP A 302 -4.13 -6.59 -16.31
CA ASP A 302 -3.21 -6.08 -17.33
C ASP A 302 -3.72 -4.80 -18.02
N GLY A 303 -2.78 -4.03 -18.60
CA GLY A 303 -3.03 -2.76 -19.30
C GLY A 303 -2.52 -1.50 -18.57
N GLY A 304 -2.61 -0.36 -19.26
CA GLY A 304 -2.33 0.97 -18.70
C GLY A 304 -3.55 1.55 -17.94
N LEU A 305 -3.73 1.12 -16.69
CA LEU A 305 -4.91 1.35 -15.85
C LEU A 305 -5.08 2.81 -15.43
N VAL A 306 -3.99 3.55 -15.28
CA VAL A 306 -4.02 4.99 -14.97
C VAL A 306 -4.53 5.75 -16.18
N SER A 307 -3.97 5.50 -17.36
CA SER A 307 -4.39 6.20 -18.59
C SER A 307 -5.81 5.85 -19.06
N SER A 308 -6.33 4.68 -18.69
CA SER A 308 -7.71 4.26 -18.99
C SER A 308 -8.73 4.71 -17.94
N GLY A 309 -8.29 5.33 -16.83
CA GLY A 309 -9.15 5.68 -15.69
C GLY A 309 -9.57 4.47 -14.83
N GLN A 310 -9.10 3.25 -15.15
CA GLN A 310 -9.43 2.05 -14.38
C GLN A 310 -8.71 1.98 -13.03
N VAL A 311 -7.69 2.82 -12.80
CA VAL A 311 -7.02 2.97 -11.49
C VAL A 311 -7.99 3.28 -10.35
N ASP A 312 -9.14 3.91 -10.63
CA ASP A 312 -10.19 4.17 -9.65
C ASP A 312 -10.77 2.88 -9.06
N GLN A 313 -10.87 1.81 -9.85
CA GLN A 313 -11.33 0.49 -9.39
C GLN A 313 -10.34 -0.17 -8.42
N PHE A 314 -9.10 0.32 -8.41
CA PHE A 314 -8.01 -0.20 -7.59
C PHE A 314 -7.56 0.82 -6.54
N THR A 315 -8.39 1.82 -6.26
CA THR A 315 -8.14 2.83 -5.22
C THR A 315 -9.07 2.58 -4.06
N THR A 316 -8.50 2.36 -2.88
CA THR A 316 -9.24 2.22 -1.63
C THR A 316 -8.78 3.29 -0.64
N GLY A 317 -9.21 3.22 0.62
CA GLY A 317 -8.70 4.07 1.68
C GLY A 317 -9.45 3.93 2.99
N ALA A 318 -8.80 4.30 4.08
CA ALA A 318 -9.37 4.33 5.42
C ALA A 318 -9.65 5.76 5.88
N TYR A 319 -10.61 5.88 6.81
CA TYR A 319 -10.80 7.12 7.56
C TYR A 319 -9.94 7.09 8.80
N TYR A 320 -9.34 8.23 9.11
CA TYR A 320 -8.63 8.43 10.37
C TYR A 320 -9.20 9.61 11.14
N TYR A 321 -9.17 9.47 12.46
CA TYR A 321 -9.75 10.42 13.40
C TYR A 321 -8.70 10.82 14.44
N TYR A 322 -8.50 12.12 14.63
CA TYR A 322 -7.50 12.62 15.56
C TYR A 322 -7.81 14.05 16.00
N LEU A 323 -7.18 14.43 17.09
CA LEU A 323 -7.10 15.79 17.59
C LEU A 323 -5.79 16.41 17.11
N LEU A 324 -5.86 17.60 16.53
CA LEU A 324 -4.69 18.45 16.31
C LEU A 324 -4.60 19.48 17.44
N GLU A 325 -3.41 19.59 18.01
CA GLU A 325 -3.07 20.54 19.06
C GLU A 325 -2.43 21.77 18.43
N MET A 326 -2.96 22.94 18.77
CA MET A 326 -2.59 24.20 18.12
C MET A 326 -1.97 25.18 19.12
N ASP A 327 -0.99 25.97 18.68
CA ASP A 327 -0.52 27.15 19.42
C ASP A 327 -1.44 28.37 19.23
N ASP A 328 -1.13 29.49 19.88
CA ASP A 328 -1.88 30.76 19.77
C ASP A 328 -1.94 31.33 18.34
N ASN A 329 -1.02 30.93 17.46
CA ASN A 329 -0.96 31.39 16.07
C ASN A 329 -1.72 30.46 15.10
N GLY A 330 -2.27 29.36 15.60
CA GLY A 330 -2.88 28.31 14.78
C GLY A 330 -1.84 27.49 14.01
N ALA A 331 -0.62 27.36 14.51
CA ALA A 331 0.34 26.36 14.08
C ALA A 331 0.06 25.02 14.78
N ILE A 332 0.09 23.93 14.00
CA ILE A 332 0.00 22.57 14.53
C ILE A 332 1.29 22.30 15.30
N ILE A 333 1.14 21.99 16.57
CA ILE A 333 2.26 21.67 17.46
C ILE A 333 2.21 20.24 17.98
N GLY A 334 1.11 19.51 17.81
CA GLY A 334 0.98 18.12 18.25
C GLY A 334 -0.37 17.54 17.88
N GLY A 335 -0.66 16.34 18.37
CA GLY A 335 -1.91 15.67 18.10
C GLY A 335 -1.99 14.28 18.74
N GLU A 336 -3.21 13.81 18.91
CA GLU A 336 -3.56 12.54 19.56
C GLU A 336 -4.60 11.80 18.71
N TRP A 337 -4.43 10.48 18.55
CA TRP A 337 -5.40 9.64 17.87
C TRP A 337 -6.66 9.49 18.74
N VAL A 338 -7.82 9.30 18.10
CA VAL A 338 -9.09 9.06 18.80
C VAL A 338 -9.94 8.04 18.05
N TYR A 339 -10.95 7.49 18.74
CA TYR A 339 -11.78 6.40 18.22
C TYR A 339 -10.92 5.20 17.81
N ASP A 340 -11.35 4.44 16.79
CA ASP A 340 -10.64 3.25 16.32
C ASP A 340 -9.26 3.58 15.72
N SER A 341 -8.97 4.85 15.41
CA SER A 341 -7.65 5.26 14.90
C SER A 341 -6.55 5.30 15.95
N ASP A 342 -6.85 5.04 17.23
CA ASP A 342 -5.82 4.81 18.25
C ASP A 342 -5.11 3.46 18.04
N GLU A 343 -5.82 2.50 17.44
CA GLU A 343 -5.35 1.14 17.15
C GLU A 343 -5.08 0.94 15.65
N ASP A 344 -5.89 1.56 14.79
CA ASP A 344 -5.85 1.41 13.34
C ASP A 344 -5.40 2.71 12.67
N HIS A 345 -4.10 2.95 12.71
CA HIS A 345 -3.43 4.05 12.03
C HIS A 345 -2.19 3.56 11.27
N PRO A 346 -1.67 4.32 10.29
CA PRO A 346 -0.46 3.93 9.59
C PRO A 346 0.74 3.88 10.56
N ASP A 347 1.60 2.86 10.42
CA ASP A 347 2.81 2.73 11.25
C ASP A 347 3.90 3.72 10.81
N PHE A 348 4.14 3.83 9.50
CA PHE A 348 5.22 4.66 8.99
C PHE A 348 4.95 5.22 7.61
N LEU A 349 5.73 6.24 7.28
CA LEU A 349 5.74 6.96 6.02
C LEU A 349 7.14 6.92 5.43
N TRP A 350 7.27 6.60 4.14
CA TRP A 350 8.55 6.75 3.44
C TRP A 350 8.39 6.97 1.94
N PHE A 351 9.45 7.41 1.27
CA PHE A 351 9.47 7.51 -0.19
C PHE A 351 10.90 7.39 -0.75
N PRO A 352 11.07 6.89 -1.99
CA PRO A 352 12.37 6.82 -2.64
C PRO A 352 12.86 8.22 -3.02
N LYS A 353 14.14 8.50 -2.82
CA LYS A 353 14.75 9.79 -3.21
C LYS A 353 14.96 9.92 -4.71
N ALA A 354 15.13 8.79 -5.40
CA ALA A 354 15.43 8.70 -6.82
C ALA A 354 15.09 7.31 -7.36
N LYS A 355 15.09 7.17 -8.68
CA LYS A 355 15.08 5.87 -9.36
C LYS A 355 16.40 5.11 -9.12
N PRO A 356 16.44 3.78 -9.32
CA PRO A 356 17.69 3.03 -9.37
C PRO A 356 18.70 3.64 -10.35
N ALA A 357 20.00 3.47 -10.10
CA ALA A 357 21.02 3.92 -11.03
C ALA A 357 20.85 3.24 -12.40
N ALA A 358 21.00 3.97 -13.50
CA ALA A 358 20.71 3.48 -14.85
C ALA A 358 21.48 2.20 -15.24
N ASN A 359 22.67 1.99 -14.67
CA ASN A 359 23.51 0.81 -14.91
C ASN A 359 23.32 -0.32 -13.87
N THR A 360 22.27 -0.24 -13.04
CA THR A 360 21.95 -1.28 -12.06
C THR A 360 21.68 -2.60 -12.75
N VAL A 361 22.36 -3.65 -12.29
CA VAL A 361 22.04 -5.04 -12.58
C VAL A 361 21.86 -5.73 -11.24
N THR A 362 20.69 -6.31 -11.00
CA THR A 362 20.39 -7.00 -9.74
C THR A 362 21.22 -8.29 -9.63
N LYS A 363 21.27 -8.87 -8.43
CA LYS A 363 22.02 -10.13 -8.20
C LYS A 363 21.47 -11.33 -8.99
N ILE A 364 20.22 -11.27 -9.45
CA ILE A 364 19.62 -12.31 -10.31
C ILE A 364 19.99 -12.11 -11.80
N GLY A 365 20.61 -10.98 -12.16
CA GLY A 365 20.96 -10.64 -13.55
C GLY A 365 19.90 -9.80 -14.29
N LEU A 366 18.94 -9.21 -13.56
CA LEU A 366 17.92 -8.34 -14.14
C LEU A 366 18.50 -6.92 -14.28
N SER A 367 18.52 -6.41 -15.51
CA SER A 367 19.17 -5.16 -15.89
C SER A 367 18.16 -4.01 -15.94
N TYR A 368 18.38 -2.96 -15.15
CA TYR A 368 17.47 -1.82 -15.13
C TYR A 368 17.46 -1.09 -16.49
N ALA A 369 18.59 -1.05 -17.19
CA ALA A 369 18.66 -0.46 -18.53
C ALA A 369 17.76 -1.20 -19.53
N ASP A 370 17.74 -2.54 -19.48
CA ASP A 370 16.93 -3.36 -20.37
C ASP A 370 15.43 -3.22 -20.06
N VAL A 371 15.06 -3.24 -18.79
CA VAL A 371 13.67 -3.03 -18.34
C VAL A 371 13.19 -1.61 -18.65
N SER A 372 14.03 -0.60 -18.45
CA SER A 372 13.72 0.80 -18.79
C SER A 372 13.45 0.96 -20.28
N MET A 373 14.24 0.34 -21.15
CA MET A 373 14.03 0.35 -22.60
C MET A 373 12.67 -0.25 -22.99
N LEU A 374 12.27 -1.36 -22.35
CA LEU A 374 10.95 -1.96 -22.59
C LEU A 374 9.81 -1.09 -22.07
N LEU A 375 9.97 -0.50 -20.88
CA LEU A 375 9.00 0.43 -20.29
C LEU A 375 8.78 1.65 -21.19
N GLU A 376 9.85 2.29 -21.67
CA GLU A 376 9.77 3.45 -22.58
C GLU A 376 8.97 3.12 -23.85
N LYS A 377 9.23 1.94 -24.45
CA LYS A 377 8.46 1.46 -25.61
C LYS A 377 6.99 1.22 -25.29
N SER A 378 6.71 0.66 -24.12
CA SER A 378 5.35 0.34 -23.69
C SER A 378 4.53 1.60 -23.40
N VAL A 379 5.15 2.59 -22.75
CA VAL A 379 4.57 3.91 -22.48
C VAL A 379 4.26 4.67 -23.77
N ALA A 380 5.14 4.57 -24.76
CA ALA A 380 4.97 5.19 -26.07
C ALA A 380 4.03 4.39 -27.02
N CYS A 381 3.63 3.18 -26.64
CA CYS A 381 2.89 2.25 -27.49
C CYS A 381 3.53 2.03 -28.87
N SER A 382 4.87 1.99 -28.93
CA SER A 382 5.66 2.04 -30.16
C SER A 382 5.35 0.90 -31.15
N ASP A 383 4.97 -0.28 -30.66
CA ASP A 383 4.65 -1.43 -31.51
C ASP A 383 3.21 -1.40 -32.04
N SER A 384 2.32 -0.62 -31.41
CA SER A 384 0.94 -0.43 -31.86
C SER A 384 0.82 0.58 -33.01
N ALA A 385 1.82 1.45 -33.20
CA ALA A 385 1.86 2.38 -34.32
C ALA A 385 2.18 1.71 -35.67
N SER A 386 2.75 0.50 -35.65
CA SER A 386 3.20 -0.20 -36.86
C SER A 386 2.10 -1.02 -37.55
N THR A 387 0.92 -1.19 -36.94
CA THR A 387 -0.18 -2.02 -37.47
C THR A 387 -1.30 -1.25 -38.17
N THR A 388 -1.21 0.08 -38.30
CA THR A 388 -2.23 0.89 -39.02
C THR A 388 -1.83 1.31 -40.44
N GLY A 389 -0.76 0.74 -41.00
CA GLY A 389 -0.19 1.17 -42.28
C GLY A 389 0.05 0.09 -43.32
N SER A 390 -0.88 -0.84 -43.56
CA SER A 390 -0.98 -1.50 -44.89
C SER A 390 -2.24 -2.36 -45.02
N THR A 391 -3.31 -1.81 -45.58
CA THR A 391 -4.34 -2.61 -46.26
C THR A 391 -4.63 -1.99 -47.63
N SER A 392 -4.70 -2.90 -48.62
CA SER A 392 -5.22 -2.73 -49.99
C SER A 392 -4.20 -2.45 -51.12
N ALA A 393 -3.66 -3.53 -51.68
CA ALA A 393 -3.73 -3.93 -53.09
C ALA A 393 -2.94 -5.24 -53.23
N GLY A 394 -3.51 -6.41 -53.55
CA GLY A 394 -4.28 -6.73 -54.74
C GLY A 394 -3.58 -7.91 -55.42
N SER A 395 -4.19 -9.09 -55.37
CA SER A 395 -3.67 -10.38 -55.82
C SER A 395 -3.40 -10.44 -57.33
N ALA A 396 -2.32 -11.12 -57.73
CA ALA A 396 -2.26 -11.87 -58.98
C ALA A 396 -1.16 -12.96 -58.92
N GLU A 397 -1.56 -14.19 -59.21
CA GLU A 397 -0.70 -15.36 -59.39
C GLU A 397 0.13 -15.28 -60.68
N SER A 398 1.35 -15.85 -60.69
CA SER A 398 1.81 -16.71 -61.79
C SER A 398 3.08 -17.48 -61.43
N SER A 399 3.13 -18.71 -61.91
CA SER A 399 4.10 -19.78 -61.71
C SER A 399 5.50 -19.52 -62.28
N GLY A 400 6.50 -20.26 -61.77
CA GLY A 400 7.48 -20.91 -62.64
C GLY A 400 8.97 -20.65 -62.40
N SER A 401 9.65 -21.74 -62.03
CA SER A 401 11.00 -22.15 -62.46
C SER A 401 12.23 -21.85 -61.58
N THR A 402 12.90 -22.97 -61.31
CA THR A 402 14.26 -23.24 -60.84
C THR A 402 15.37 -22.49 -61.57
N LEU A 403 16.46 -22.13 -60.88
CA LEU A 403 17.82 -22.68 -61.06
C LEU A 403 18.85 -22.03 -60.11
N ALA A 404 19.89 -22.81 -59.85
CA ALA A 404 20.98 -22.61 -58.90
C ALA A 404 22.15 -21.74 -59.43
N SER A 405 23.15 -21.57 -58.55
CA SER A 405 24.61 -21.31 -58.76
C SER A 405 25.10 -20.00 -58.11
N THR A 406 25.76 -20.05 -56.94
CA THR A 406 27.21 -20.28 -56.67
C THR A 406 28.17 -19.14 -57.03
N SER A 407 28.97 -18.76 -56.01
CA SER A 407 30.34 -18.18 -56.07
C SER A 407 30.44 -16.70 -56.46
N SER A 408 31.33 -15.85 -55.94
CA SER A 408 32.47 -15.96 -55.02
C SER A 408 33.03 -14.55 -54.77
N SER A 409 33.61 -14.36 -53.58
CA SER A 409 34.84 -13.60 -53.24
C SER A 409 35.34 -12.47 -54.16
N ALA A 410 35.65 -11.31 -53.58
CA ALA A 410 37.04 -10.82 -53.50
C ALA A 410 37.16 -9.57 -52.61
N SER A 411 38.32 -9.54 -51.98
CA SER A 411 38.90 -8.71 -50.94
C SER A 411 39.52 -7.38 -51.42
N THR A 412 40.07 -6.66 -50.43
CA THR A 412 41.14 -5.63 -50.45
C THR A 412 40.64 -4.19 -50.52
N GLY A 413 41.12 -3.27 -49.68
CA GLY A 413 42.10 -3.37 -48.60
C GLY A 413 42.47 -1.98 -48.07
N ALA A 414 43.10 -1.99 -46.89
CA ALA A 414 44.07 -1.03 -46.36
C ALA A 414 43.64 0.44 -46.16
N SER A 415 44.13 1.21 -45.19
CA SER A 415 44.86 1.04 -43.94
C SER A 415 45.05 2.47 -43.39
N THR A 416 45.43 2.57 -42.11
CA THR A 416 46.19 3.69 -41.47
C THR A 416 45.46 5.01 -41.25
N SER A 417 45.68 5.78 -40.19
CA SER A 417 46.43 5.65 -38.92
C SER A 417 46.18 6.94 -38.12
N GLY A 418 46.38 6.88 -36.80
CA GLY A 418 46.85 8.01 -35.98
C GLY A 418 45.73 8.82 -35.32
N SER A 419 45.43 8.62 -34.03
CA SER A 419 46.20 9.01 -32.84
C SER A 419 45.80 10.39 -32.29
N SER A 420 45.05 10.32 -31.18
CA SER A 420 45.40 10.87 -29.85
C SER A 420 45.30 12.38 -29.53
N VAL A 421 44.79 12.57 -28.30
CA VAL A 421 45.01 13.60 -27.25
C VAL A 421 44.28 14.96 -27.29
N SER A 422 43.26 15.03 -26.42
CA SER A 422 43.18 15.81 -25.16
C SER A 422 43.13 17.36 -25.14
N SER A 423 42.17 17.83 -24.34
CA SER A 423 42.24 18.93 -23.34
C SER A 423 41.67 20.31 -23.68
N ALA A 424 40.53 20.59 -23.01
CA ALA A 424 40.33 21.67 -22.04
C ALA A 424 40.18 23.14 -22.46
N SER A 425 39.04 23.68 -21.98
CA SER A 425 38.86 24.97 -21.28
C SER A 425 38.47 26.25 -22.03
N ALA A 426 37.24 26.68 -21.70
CA ALA A 426 36.83 27.96 -21.11
C ALA A 426 36.77 29.26 -21.95
N SER A 427 35.50 29.73 -22.04
CA SER A 427 34.98 31.10 -21.86
C SER A 427 35.48 32.25 -22.74
N THR A 428 34.54 32.91 -23.41
CA THR A 428 34.02 34.27 -23.10
C THR A 428 33.32 34.86 -24.33
N GLY A 429 32.35 35.76 -24.09
CA GLY A 429 32.09 36.85 -25.03
C GLY A 429 30.73 36.86 -25.73
N SER A 430 29.77 37.45 -25.03
CA SER A 430 28.48 37.96 -25.52
C SER A 430 28.57 38.84 -26.76
N VAL A 431 27.68 38.64 -27.74
CA VAL A 431 27.16 39.68 -28.65
C VAL A 431 25.75 39.28 -29.11
N GLY A 432 24.70 39.96 -28.62
CA GLY A 432 23.46 40.17 -29.39
C GLY A 432 23.66 41.38 -30.32
N PRO A 433 22.81 41.66 -31.33
CA PRO A 433 21.36 41.75 -31.14
C PRO A 433 20.50 41.38 -32.39
N ALA A 434 19.17 41.50 -32.24
CA ALA A 434 18.22 42.11 -33.20
C ALA A 434 16.88 41.35 -33.38
N THR A 435 15.80 42.06 -33.02
CA THR A 435 14.51 42.24 -33.76
C THR A 435 13.61 41.00 -33.98
N SER A 436 12.27 41.04 -33.97
CA SER A 436 11.20 42.02 -33.76
C SER A 436 9.89 41.20 -33.83
N SER A 437 9.00 41.25 -32.83
CA SER A 437 7.67 41.91 -32.87
C SER A 437 6.46 41.03 -33.24
N THR A 438 5.34 41.32 -32.53
CA THR A 438 3.91 41.05 -32.81
C THR A 438 3.41 39.60 -32.68
N ALA A 439 2.69 39.21 -31.61
CA ALA A 439 1.33 39.58 -31.16
C ALA A 439 0.19 38.91 -31.95
N SER A 440 -0.56 38.01 -31.29
CA SER A 440 -2.04 38.02 -31.19
C SER A 440 -2.54 36.73 -30.56
N GLY A 441 -3.30 36.86 -29.49
CA GLY A 441 -3.99 35.74 -28.83
C GLY A 441 -5.33 35.42 -29.47
N ILE A 442 -5.81 34.21 -29.20
CA ILE A 442 -7.24 33.89 -29.08
C ILE A 442 -7.33 32.84 -27.96
N GLY A 443 -8.03 33.19 -26.89
CA GLY A 443 -8.37 32.27 -25.82
C GLY A 443 -9.51 31.34 -26.25
N SER A 444 -9.46 30.11 -25.74
CA SER A 444 -10.66 29.29 -25.58
C SER A 444 -10.50 28.54 -24.28
N ALA A 445 -11.07 29.12 -23.22
CA ALA A 445 -11.28 28.46 -21.95
C ALA A 445 -12.38 27.40 -22.15
N ALA A 446 -12.04 26.13 -21.98
CA ALA A 446 -13.02 25.07 -21.82
C ALA A 446 -13.29 24.93 -20.32
N THR A 447 -14.51 25.31 -19.93
CA THR A 447 -15.08 25.10 -18.60
C THR A 447 -15.51 23.64 -18.52
N GLU A 448 -14.82 22.82 -17.73
CA GLU A 448 -15.31 21.49 -17.40
C GLU A 448 -16.01 21.50 -16.04
N THR A 449 -17.29 21.17 -16.08
CA THR A 449 -18.21 20.93 -14.98
C THR A 449 -17.72 19.81 -14.04
N PRO A 450 -17.91 19.90 -12.71
CA PRO A 450 -17.57 18.80 -11.81
C PRO A 450 -18.57 17.65 -12.01
N ALA A 451 -18.05 16.44 -12.24
CA ALA A 451 -18.84 15.22 -12.26
C ALA A 451 -19.28 14.84 -10.83
N THR A 452 -20.58 14.70 -10.64
CA THR A 452 -21.21 14.13 -9.45
C THR A 452 -20.88 12.63 -9.36
N GLN A 453 -20.10 12.22 -8.37
CA GLN A 453 -19.87 10.80 -8.08
C GLN A 453 -20.92 10.29 -7.07
N ILE A 454 -21.56 9.19 -7.42
CA ILE A 454 -22.46 8.38 -6.57
C ILE A 454 -21.58 7.54 -5.64
N PRO A 455 -21.90 7.36 -4.34
CA PRO A 455 -21.10 6.52 -3.46
C PRO A 455 -21.25 5.05 -3.83
N ALA A 456 -20.12 4.37 -4.04
CA ALA A 456 -20.06 2.91 -4.10
C ALA A 456 -20.21 2.35 -2.67
N THR A 457 -21.21 1.50 -2.47
CA THR A 457 -21.43 0.73 -1.25
C THR A 457 -20.49 -0.47 -1.26
N GLU A 458 -19.53 -0.54 -0.34
CA GLU A 458 -18.71 -1.74 -0.14
C GLU A 458 -18.69 -2.19 1.32
N THR A 459 -18.82 -3.50 1.47
CA THR A 459 -18.99 -4.29 2.69
C THR A 459 -17.64 -4.53 3.38
N PRO A 460 -17.52 -4.37 4.72
CA PRO A 460 -16.28 -4.64 5.44
C PRO A 460 -16.02 -6.13 5.67
N VAL A 461 -14.74 -6.52 5.59
CA VAL A 461 -14.21 -7.84 5.95
C VAL A 461 -13.94 -7.86 7.46
N ALA A 462 -14.54 -8.80 8.19
CA ALA A 462 -14.44 -8.90 9.65
C ALA A 462 -13.24 -9.76 10.09
N THR A 463 -12.36 -9.18 10.91
CA THR A 463 -11.31 -9.89 11.65
C THR A 463 -11.82 -10.12 13.08
N THR A 464 -11.95 -11.38 13.50
CA THR A 464 -12.47 -11.74 14.83
C THR A 464 -11.36 -11.81 15.87
N THR A 465 -11.33 -10.89 16.83
CA THR A 465 -10.56 -10.98 18.09
C THR A 465 -11.43 -11.57 19.20
N SER A 466 -10.89 -12.57 19.91
CA SER A 466 -11.56 -13.30 21.00
C SER A 466 -11.11 -12.74 22.36
N SER A 467 -11.99 -12.00 23.04
CA SER A 467 -11.80 -11.60 24.44
C SER A 467 -12.23 -12.70 25.43
N GLY A 468 -11.38 -12.93 26.42
CA GLY A 468 -11.48 -14.01 27.40
C GLY A 468 -12.54 -13.84 28.48
N ILE A 469 -12.99 -14.97 29.04
CA ILE A 469 -13.79 -15.05 30.25
C ILE A 469 -12.92 -15.64 31.37
N ALA A 470 -12.93 -14.94 32.50
CA ALA A 470 -12.27 -15.29 33.75
C ALA A 470 -12.79 -16.62 34.34
N THR A 471 -11.87 -17.45 34.84
CA THR A 471 -12.22 -18.66 35.60
C THR A 471 -11.49 -18.72 36.94
N VAL A 472 -12.29 -18.94 37.97
CA VAL A 472 -11.98 -18.97 39.39
C VAL A 472 -11.17 -20.21 39.78
N VAL A 473 -10.24 -20.03 40.71
CA VAL A 473 -9.36 -21.04 41.33
C VAL A 473 -10.16 -22.07 42.15
N PRO A 474 -9.70 -23.34 42.21
CA PRO A 474 -9.33 -23.86 43.54
C PRO A 474 -8.00 -24.63 43.56
N ALA A 475 -7.32 -24.51 44.69
CA ALA A 475 -6.04 -25.12 45.04
C ALA A 475 -6.18 -26.58 45.48
N VAL A 476 -5.24 -27.46 45.12
CA VAL A 476 -4.79 -28.60 45.96
C VAL A 476 -3.30 -28.94 45.70
N THR A 477 -2.59 -28.98 46.82
CA THR A 477 -1.26 -29.47 47.22
C THR A 477 -0.45 -30.48 46.39
N THR A 478 0.85 -30.14 46.25
CA THR A 478 2.09 -30.96 46.39
C THR A 478 2.00 -32.49 46.49
N ALA A 479 2.80 -33.20 45.67
CA ALA A 479 3.88 -34.10 46.13
C ALA A 479 4.64 -34.75 44.95
N THR A 480 5.97 -34.65 44.98
CA THR A 480 6.93 -35.55 44.31
C THR A 480 6.97 -36.91 45.04
N PRO A 481 7.35 -38.01 44.38
CA PRO A 481 8.70 -38.52 44.67
C PRO A 481 9.45 -39.19 43.50
N SER A 482 10.76 -39.24 43.68
CA SER A 482 11.78 -39.97 42.92
C SER A 482 11.66 -41.50 42.97
N GLY A 483 12.26 -42.17 41.98
CA GLY A 483 13.16 -43.31 42.27
C GLY A 483 12.92 -44.63 41.53
N SER A 484 13.90 -44.97 40.68
CA SER A 484 14.51 -46.31 40.50
C SER A 484 13.82 -47.41 39.67
N GLN A 485 14.40 -47.64 38.47
CA GLN A 485 15.16 -48.83 38.05
C GLN A 485 14.48 -50.21 37.82
N VAL A 486 14.88 -50.82 36.68
CA VAL A 486 14.96 -52.26 36.30
C VAL A 486 13.74 -52.92 35.64
N GLY A 487 14.01 -53.59 34.50
CA GLY A 487 13.31 -54.81 34.10
C GLY A 487 12.93 -54.89 32.63
N GLY A 488 13.50 -55.86 31.90
CA GLY A 488 13.32 -56.03 30.46
C GLY A 488 12.20 -56.98 30.04
N ASN A 489 11.86 -56.82 28.75
CA ASN A 489 11.51 -57.82 27.73
C ASN A 489 10.17 -58.58 27.75
N GLN A 490 9.62 -58.66 26.51
CA GLN A 490 8.66 -59.61 25.91
C GLN A 490 7.15 -59.36 26.00
N GLY A 491 6.51 -59.41 24.80
CA GLY A 491 5.13 -59.90 24.62
C GLY A 491 4.29 -59.16 23.57
N GLN A 492 4.30 -59.63 22.32
CA GLN A 492 3.28 -59.32 21.30
C GLN A 492 1.96 -60.03 21.61
N HIS A 493 0.83 -59.32 21.41
CA HIS A 493 -0.45 -59.74 20.80
C HIS A 493 -1.62 -58.98 21.45
N ASP A 494 -2.25 -58.07 20.70
CA ASP A 494 -3.70 -58.04 20.44
C ASP A 494 -4.05 -56.76 19.67
N SER A 495 -4.55 -56.93 18.46
CA SER A 495 -4.94 -55.86 17.54
C SER A 495 -6.21 -56.31 16.84
N ASP A 496 -7.36 -56.24 17.51
CA ASP A 496 -8.65 -56.36 16.83
C ASP A 496 -9.85 -55.72 17.55
N ASP A 497 -9.62 -54.81 18.52
CA ASP A 497 -10.69 -54.07 19.22
C ASP A 497 -10.61 -52.54 19.03
N GLY A 498 -9.71 -52.08 18.15
CA GLY A 498 -9.48 -50.65 17.89
C GLY A 498 -10.31 -50.05 16.76
N HIS A 499 -10.94 -50.87 15.91
CA HIS A 499 -11.62 -50.37 14.70
C HIS A 499 -13.06 -49.92 14.91
N HIS A 500 -13.78 -50.44 15.91
CA HIS A 500 -15.15 -49.98 16.20
C HIS A 500 -15.21 -48.69 17.02
N HIS A 501 -14.26 -48.48 17.96
CA HIS A 501 -14.22 -47.26 18.75
C HIS A 501 -13.83 -46.01 17.94
N HIS A 502 -13.00 -46.18 16.90
CA HIS A 502 -12.58 -45.07 16.05
C HIS A 502 -13.67 -44.54 15.13
N HIS A 503 -14.58 -45.41 14.65
CA HIS A 503 -15.68 -44.99 13.78
C HIS A 503 -16.74 -44.18 14.55
N GLN A 504 -17.04 -44.61 15.78
CA GLN A 504 -18.02 -43.95 16.64
C GLN A 504 -17.55 -42.57 17.14
N GLN A 505 -16.24 -42.40 17.37
CA GLN A 505 -15.66 -41.08 17.67
C GLN A 505 -15.67 -40.16 16.44
N HIS A 506 -15.49 -40.70 15.24
CA HIS A 506 -15.47 -39.91 14.02
C HIS A 506 -16.86 -39.34 13.67
N GLU A 507 -17.93 -40.11 13.90
CA GLU A 507 -19.31 -39.64 13.73
C GLU A 507 -19.70 -38.58 14.78
N GLN A 508 -19.26 -38.73 16.03
CA GLN A 508 -19.48 -37.71 17.07
C GLN A 508 -18.74 -36.39 16.76
N GLN A 509 -17.52 -36.46 16.23
CA GLN A 509 -16.80 -35.25 15.81
C GLN A 509 -17.45 -34.58 14.60
N GLN A 510 -18.01 -35.34 13.66
CA GLN A 510 -18.73 -34.79 12.52
C GLN A 510 -20.00 -34.06 12.95
N GLN A 511 -20.79 -34.64 13.85
CA GLN A 511 -22.00 -34.01 14.38
C GLN A 511 -21.69 -32.75 15.20
N GLN A 512 -20.59 -32.74 15.97
CA GLN A 512 -20.14 -31.52 16.65
C GLN A 512 -19.72 -30.43 15.66
N HIS A 513 -19.07 -30.79 14.56
CA HIS A 513 -18.66 -29.83 13.55
C HIS A 513 -19.87 -29.20 12.83
N GLU A 514 -20.89 -29.99 12.48
CA GLU A 514 -22.14 -29.50 11.90
C GLU A 514 -22.91 -28.58 12.84
N GLN A 515 -23.01 -28.92 14.14
CA GLN A 515 -23.63 -28.02 15.12
C GLN A 515 -22.88 -26.69 15.27
N GLN A 516 -21.55 -26.74 15.24
CA GLN A 516 -20.73 -25.54 15.33
C GLN A 516 -20.80 -24.69 14.06
N GLN A 517 -21.07 -25.30 12.91
CA GLN A 517 -21.29 -24.60 11.65
C GLN A 517 -22.67 -23.92 11.63
N GLN A 518 -23.72 -24.59 12.10
CA GLN A 518 -25.06 -23.99 12.25
C GLN A 518 -25.09 -22.84 13.26
N GLN A 519 -24.35 -22.94 14.38
CA GLN A 519 -24.22 -21.83 15.32
C GLN A 519 -23.50 -20.63 14.72
N ARG A 520 -22.48 -20.86 13.87
CA ARG A 520 -21.81 -19.78 13.14
C ARG A 520 -22.71 -19.11 12.11
N GLU A 521 -23.52 -19.88 11.40
CA GLU A 521 -24.52 -19.32 10.47
C GLU A 521 -25.56 -18.47 11.19
N GLN A 522 -26.08 -18.93 12.33
CA GLN A 522 -27.03 -18.14 13.12
C GLN A 522 -26.41 -16.86 13.69
N GLN A 523 -25.15 -16.90 14.15
CA GLN A 523 -24.45 -15.69 14.57
C GLN A 523 -24.22 -14.72 13.42
N HIS A 524 -23.88 -15.24 12.24
CA HIS A 524 -23.67 -14.41 11.06
C HIS A 524 -24.97 -13.72 10.62
N GLU A 525 -26.09 -14.45 10.60
CA GLU A 525 -27.40 -13.91 10.26
C GLU A 525 -27.87 -12.86 11.29
N GLN A 526 -27.55 -13.06 12.58
CA GLN A 526 -27.86 -12.10 13.64
C GLN A 526 -27.01 -10.82 13.55
N GLN A 527 -25.72 -10.93 13.19
CA GLN A 527 -24.86 -9.78 12.91
C GLN A 527 -25.33 -9.01 11.67
N GLN A 528 -25.77 -9.73 10.63
CA GLN A 528 -26.26 -9.12 9.40
C GLN A 528 -27.54 -8.31 9.68
N GLN A 529 -28.46 -8.85 10.48
CA GLN A 529 -29.65 -8.11 10.92
C GLN A 529 -29.32 -6.88 11.77
N GLN A 530 -28.34 -6.96 12.67
CA GLN A 530 -27.89 -5.78 13.44
C GLN A 530 -27.29 -4.70 12.56
N HIS A 531 -26.48 -5.08 11.57
CA HIS A 531 -25.88 -4.14 10.64
C HIS A 531 -26.95 -3.43 9.79
N GLU A 532 -27.93 -4.17 9.31
CA GLU A 532 -29.05 -3.63 8.54
C GLU A 532 -29.91 -2.67 9.39
N GLN A 533 -30.08 -2.97 10.68
CA GLN A 533 -30.79 -2.10 11.63
C GLN A 533 -30.03 -0.79 11.91
N GLN A 534 -28.70 -0.85 12.04
CA GLN A 534 -27.86 0.35 12.19
C GLN A 534 -27.87 1.21 10.92
N GLN A 535 -27.84 0.58 9.75
CA GLN A 535 -27.89 1.28 8.46
C GLN A 535 -29.22 2.04 8.31
N GLN A 536 -30.35 1.40 8.65
CA GLN A 536 -31.66 2.06 8.66
C GLN A 536 -31.76 3.21 9.68
N GLN A 537 -31.16 3.07 10.87
CA GLN A 537 -31.09 4.17 11.84
C GLN A 537 -30.27 5.35 11.32
N HIS A 538 -29.14 5.09 10.66
CA HIS A 538 -28.30 6.13 10.09
C HIS A 538 -29.04 6.89 8.97
N GLU A 539 -29.75 6.17 8.12
CA GLU A 539 -30.54 6.74 7.02
C GLU A 539 -31.70 7.60 7.55
N GLN A 540 -32.40 7.15 8.61
CA GLN A 540 -33.40 7.98 9.29
C GLN A 540 -32.81 9.25 9.91
N GLN A 541 -31.62 9.18 10.51
CA GLN A 541 -30.95 10.36 11.05
C GLN A 541 -30.52 11.34 9.96
N GLN A 542 -30.10 10.87 8.79
CA GLN A 542 -29.79 11.73 7.66
C GLN A 542 -31.05 12.45 7.14
N GLN A 543 -32.16 11.71 6.96
CA GLN A 543 -33.42 12.31 6.52
C GLN A 543 -33.95 13.34 7.53
N GLN A 544 -33.81 13.11 8.84
CA GLN A 544 -34.19 14.10 9.85
C GLN A 544 -33.32 15.35 9.78
N ARG A 545 -32.02 15.22 9.52
CA ARG A 545 -31.11 16.37 9.36
C ARG A 545 -31.42 17.17 8.11
N GLU A 546 -31.72 16.52 7.00
CA GLU A 546 -32.15 17.19 5.76
C GLU A 546 -33.45 17.97 5.97
N GLN A 547 -34.46 17.37 6.63
CA GLN A 547 -35.71 18.07 6.94
C GLN A 547 -35.51 19.27 7.87
N GLN A 548 -34.62 19.17 8.87
CA GLN A 548 -34.28 20.31 9.72
C GLN A 548 -33.59 21.43 8.94
N HIS A 549 -32.68 21.06 8.03
CA HIS A 549 -31.99 22.04 7.19
C HIS A 549 -32.96 22.76 6.26
N GLU A 550 -33.90 22.03 5.65
CA GLU A 550 -34.92 22.59 4.76
C GLU A 550 -35.89 23.53 5.52
N GLN A 551 -36.27 23.17 6.76
CA GLN A 551 -37.04 24.07 7.63
C GLN A 551 -36.30 25.35 7.99
N GLN A 552 -35.00 25.27 8.31
CA GLN A 552 -34.20 26.45 8.61
C GLN A 552 -34.07 27.36 7.39
N GLN A 553 -33.94 26.79 6.20
CA GLN A 553 -33.85 27.54 4.95
C GLN A 553 -35.16 28.28 4.65
N GLN A 554 -36.32 27.62 4.81
CA GLN A 554 -37.62 28.27 4.65
C GLN A 554 -37.87 29.38 5.68
N GLN A 555 -37.44 29.20 6.93
CA GLN A 555 -37.52 30.27 7.94
C GLN A 555 -36.64 31.47 7.58
N HIS A 556 -35.46 31.22 7.02
CA HIS A 556 -34.56 32.28 6.59
C HIS A 556 -35.16 33.08 5.43
N GLU A 557 -35.73 32.40 4.43
CA GLU A 557 -36.43 33.06 3.31
C GLU A 557 -37.63 33.88 3.77
N GLN A 558 -38.45 33.37 4.71
CA GLN A 558 -39.57 34.14 5.26
C GLN A 558 -39.09 35.40 6.01
N GLN A 559 -37.98 35.32 6.75
CA GLN A 559 -37.42 36.49 7.43
C GLN A 559 -36.83 37.50 6.45
N GLN A 560 -36.26 37.07 5.33
CA GLN A 560 -35.80 37.98 4.28
C GLN A 560 -36.99 38.68 3.62
N HIS A 561 -38.04 37.94 3.30
CA HIS A 561 -39.23 38.50 2.66
C HIS A 561 -39.99 39.48 3.58
N GLN A 562 -40.06 39.22 4.89
CA GLN A 562 -40.60 40.18 5.86
C GLN A 562 -39.76 41.46 5.96
N ARG A 563 -38.42 41.36 5.86
CA ARG A 563 -37.54 42.55 5.86
C ARG A 563 -37.70 43.39 4.59
N GLU A 564 -37.86 42.74 3.44
CA GLU A 564 -38.13 43.43 2.17
C GLU A 564 -39.48 44.17 2.22
N GLN A 565 -40.54 43.54 2.73
CA GLN A 565 -41.85 44.19 2.87
C GLN A 565 -41.85 45.36 3.88
N GLN A 566 -41.03 45.30 4.93
CA GLN A 566 -40.85 46.42 5.85
C GLN A 566 -40.07 47.58 5.23
N HIS A 567 -39.16 47.30 4.29
CA HIS A 567 -38.43 48.32 3.55
C HIS A 567 -39.28 49.03 2.48
N GLU A 568 -40.28 48.36 1.91
CA GLU A 568 -41.21 48.99 0.94
C GLU A 568 -42.32 49.83 1.61
N GLN A 569 -42.51 49.72 2.93
CA GLN A 569 -43.51 50.49 3.69
C GLN A 569 -42.95 51.72 4.40
N GLN A 570 -41.64 51.99 4.29
CA GLN A 570 -40.99 53.24 4.73
C GLN A 570 -40.70 54.12 3.52
#